data_AF-A0A6P2MP20-F1
#
_entry.id   AF-A0A6P2MP20-F1
#
_cell.length_a   1.000
_cell.length_b   1.000
_cell.length_c   1.000
_cell.angle_alpha   90.00
_cell.angle_beta   90.00
_cell.angle_gamma   90.00
#
_symmetry.space_group_name_H-M   'P 1'
#
loop_
_entity.id
_entity.type
_entity.pdbx_description
1 polymer ?
#
loop_
_entity_poly.entity_id
_entity_poly.type
_entity_poly.pdbx_seq_one_letter_code
_entity_poly.pdbx_strand_id
1 'polypeptide(L)'
;MSKKHPAIKVASAKEGFRRAGHVFGIVPKTIALAALHPDAHAAIVADKSLVVVDTAIHLPEDEAAALPHRHAAHVTAALANADALTLDVSEDDAKRALALADIEADLKAREKVLDGREQAVEEVEAELIKSTAEFDERCAGLVTRENDLLAREQAFEASQAAAASGKAASTSGKGRG
;
A
#
# COMPACT_ATOMS: atom_id res chain seq x y z
N MET A 1 -2.56 28.21 26.22
CA MET A 1 -1.84 28.68 25.01
C MET A 1 -0.41 28.18 25.10
N SER A 2 0.13 27.48 24.10
CA SER A 2 1.55 27.12 24.06
C SER A 2 2.35 28.26 23.41
N LYS A 3 3.54 28.54 23.94
CA LYS A 3 4.44 29.59 23.42
C LYS A 3 5.75 28.97 22.96
N LYS A 4 6.46 29.66 22.07
CA LYS A 4 7.83 29.30 21.71
C LYS A 4 8.73 29.54 22.93
N HIS A 5 9.39 28.49 23.39
CA HIS A 5 10.35 28.56 24.49
C HIS A 5 11.75 28.18 24.01
N PRO A 6 12.79 28.95 24.38
CA PRO A 6 14.15 28.66 23.96
C PRO A 6 14.61 27.31 24.51
N ALA A 7 15.32 26.56 23.68
CA ALA A 7 15.87 25.26 23.96
C ALA A 7 17.22 25.12 23.26
N ILE A 8 18.00 24.11 23.66
CA ILE A 8 19.22 23.73 22.96
C ILE A 8 19.13 22.29 22.50
N LYS A 9 19.60 22.02 21.29
CA LYS A 9 19.77 20.68 20.74
C LYS A 9 21.23 20.31 20.82
N VAL A 10 21.53 19.25 21.56
CA VAL A 10 22.90 18.87 21.91
C VAL A 10 23.19 17.46 21.44
N ALA A 11 24.27 17.27 20.69
CA ALA A 11 24.77 15.97 20.25
C ALA A 11 26.26 15.82 20.56
N SER A 12 26.72 14.59 20.77
CA SER A 12 28.13 14.24 20.92
C SER A 12 28.60 13.35 19.77
N ALA A 13 29.88 13.43 19.43
CA ALA A 13 30.47 12.58 18.39
C ALA A 13 30.52 11.08 18.78
N LYS A 14 30.43 10.78 20.08
CA LYS A 14 30.48 9.42 20.65
C LYS A 14 29.30 9.19 21.57
N GLU A 15 28.82 7.95 21.60
CA GLU A 15 27.76 7.54 22.53
C GLU A 15 28.23 7.61 24.00
N GLY A 16 27.30 7.96 24.89
CA GLY A 16 27.51 7.92 26.33
C GLY A 16 28.34 9.07 26.92
N PHE A 17 28.55 10.16 26.19
CA PHE A 17 29.30 11.33 26.69
C PHE A 17 28.53 12.03 27.81
N ARG A 18 29.17 12.30 28.95
CA ARG A 18 28.50 12.86 30.13
C ARG A 18 28.95 14.28 30.44
N ARG A 19 28.01 15.21 30.57
CA ARG A 19 28.29 16.59 30.96
C ARG A 19 27.11 17.20 31.71
N ALA A 20 27.39 17.92 32.79
CA ALA A 20 26.38 18.62 33.59
C ALA A 20 25.18 17.75 34.03
N GLY A 21 25.44 16.48 34.37
CA GLY A 21 24.39 15.53 34.77
C GLY A 21 23.59 14.91 33.61
N HIS A 22 23.86 15.30 32.36
CA HIS A 22 23.24 14.73 31.18
C HIS A 22 24.17 13.75 30.46
N VAL A 23 23.57 12.75 29.80
CA VAL A 23 24.26 11.83 28.90
C VAL A 23 23.84 12.18 27.48
N PHE A 24 24.81 12.38 26.61
CA PHE A 24 24.66 12.71 25.21
C PHE A 24 25.19 11.57 24.35
N GLY A 25 24.58 11.42 23.19
CA GLY A 25 24.97 10.45 22.18
C GLY A 25 25.02 11.09 20.81
N ILE A 26 25.12 10.22 19.80
CA ILE A 26 25.09 10.63 18.39
C ILE A 26 23.70 11.21 18.07
N VAL A 27 22.65 10.64 18.66
CA VAL A 27 21.29 11.16 18.54
C VAL A 27 21.17 12.46 19.35
N PRO A 28 20.84 13.60 18.70
CA PRO A 28 20.74 14.87 19.39
C PRO A 28 19.60 14.88 20.40
N LYS A 29 19.86 15.44 21.57
CA LYS A 29 18.87 15.61 22.65
C LYS A 29 18.49 17.07 22.78
N THR A 30 17.19 17.33 22.71
CA THR A 30 16.63 18.67 22.92
C THR A 30 16.34 18.90 24.39
N ILE A 31 16.84 20.01 24.94
CA ILE A 31 16.66 20.37 26.34
C ILE A 31 16.13 21.81 26.41
N ALA A 32 15.03 22.00 27.13
CA ALA A 32 14.49 23.33 27.40
C ALA A 32 15.52 24.17 28.16
N LEU A 33 15.79 25.39 27.70
CA LEU A 33 16.87 26.20 28.26
C LEU A 33 16.59 26.59 29.72
N ALA A 34 15.30 26.80 30.05
CA ALA A 34 14.83 27.09 31.40
C ALA A 34 14.84 25.89 32.36
N ALA A 35 15.04 24.67 31.85
CA ALA A 35 15.28 23.48 32.67
C ALA A 35 16.76 23.35 33.10
N LEU A 36 17.68 24.04 32.40
CA LEU A 36 19.11 23.98 32.67
C LEU A 36 19.55 25.03 33.68
N HIS A 37 20.33 24.60 34.67
CA HIS A 37 21.06 25.51 35.55
C HIS A 37 22.05 26.36 34.74
N PRO A 38 22.31 27.64 35.08
CA PRO A 38 23.30 28.47 34.39
C PRO A 38 24.67 27.79 34.22
N ASP A 39 25.17 27.16 35.29
CA ASP A 39 26.45 26.45 35.26
C ASP A 39 26.41 25.22 34.35
N ALA A 40 25.27 24.53 34.28
CA ALA A 40 25.08 23.38 33.41
C ALA A 40 25.07 23.80 31.93
N HIS A 41 24.37 24.88 31.62
CA HIS A 41 24.35 25.48 30.29
C HIS A 41 25.76 25.92 29.86
N ALA A 42 26.48 26.66 30.72
CA ALA A 42 27.85 27.08 30.44
C ALA A 42 28.79 25.88 30.24
N ALA A 43 28.65 24.83 31.05
CA ALA A 43 29.48 23.63 30.93
C ALA A 43 29.21 22.84 29.65
N ILE A 44 27.99 22.87 29.10
CA ILE A 44 27.60 22.22 27.84
C ILE A 44 28.10 23.04 26.64
N VAL A 45 27.86 24.35 26.63
CA VAL A 45 28.22 25.24 25.51
C VAL A 45 29.74 25.39 25.37
N ALA A 46 30.48 25.37 26.49
CA ALA A 46 31.94 25.48 26.46
C ALA A 46 32.66 24.16 26.03
N ASP A 47 31.95 23.03 25.99
CA ASP A 47 32.57 21.74 25.69
C ASP A 47 32.66 21.50 24.18
N LYS A 48 33.90 21.45 23.67
CA LYS A 48 34.18 21.24 22.24
C LYS A 48 33.80 19.84 21.74
N SER A 49 33.53 18.90 22.64
CA SER A 49 33.11 17.54 22.31
C SER A 49 31.61 17.46 21.97
N LEU A 50 30.87 18.55 22.23
CA LEU A 50 29.44 18.68 21.98
C LEU A 50 29.20 19.65 20.83
N VAL A 51 28.23 19.30 20.00
CA VAL A 51 27.63 20.22 19.03
C VAL A 51 26.33 20.72 19.67
N VAL A 52 26.25 22.02 19.90
CA VAL A 52 25.09 22.70 20.49
C VAL A 52 24.48 23.61 19.45
N VAL A 53 23.18 23.47 19.21
CA VAL A 53 22.41 24.32 18.31
C VAL A 53 21.26 24.94 19.11
N ASP A 54 21.16 26.26 19.07
CA ASP A 54 20.05 26.98 19.68
C ASP A 54 18.76 26.72 18.88
N THR A 55 17.68 26.40 19.59
CA THR A 55 16.41 26.03 18.99
C THR A 55 15.25 26.47 19.89
N ALA A 56 14.01 26.22 19.51
CA ALA A 56 12.83 26.53 20.31
C ALA A 56 11.90 25.33 20.38
N ILE A 57 11.24 25.11 21.51
CA ILE A 57 10.19 24.09 21.65
C ILE A 57 8.85 24.77 21.94
N HIS A 58 7.75 24.11 21.57
CA HIS A 58 6.44 24.50 22.06
C HIS A 58 6.25 23.98 23.47
N LEU A 59 6.12 24.89 24.43
CA LEU A 59 5.83 24.55 25.82
C LEU A 59 4.55 25.27 26.27
N PRO A 60 3.61 24.57 26.94
CA PRO A 60 2.46 25.22 27.54
C PRO A 60 2.89 26.13 28.69
N GLU A 61 2.15 27.23 28.87
CA GLU A 61 2.52 28.31 29.82
C GLU A 61 2.66 27.82 31.27
N ASP A 62 1.84 26.84 31.68
CA ASP A 62 1.90 26.23 33.02
C ASP A 62 3.18 25.42 33.24
N GLU A 63 3.63 24.67 32.23
CA GLU A 63 4.88 23.90 32.27
C GLU A 63 6.10 24.83 32.20
N ALA A 64 6.04 25.88 31.38
CA ALA A 64 7.08 26.89 31.31
C ALA A 64 7.25 27.64 32.64
N ALA A 65 6.15 27.93 33.34
CA ALA A 65 6.17 28.55 34.66
C ALA A 65 6.75 27.61 35.73
N ALA A 66 6.54 26.31 35.60
CA ALA A 66 7.07 25.29 36.50
C ALA A 66 8.59 25.06 36.37
N LEU A 67 9.23 25.56 35.31
CA LEU A 67 10.66 25.36 35.11
C LEU A 67 11.51 26.13 36.13
N PRO A 68 12.57 25.50 36.69
CA PRO A 68 13.30 25.99 37.85
C PRO A 68 14.13 27.24 37.57
N HIS A 69 14.61 27.42 36.33
CA HIS A 69 15.55 28.50 35.97
C HIS A 69 14.98 29.47 34.93
N ARG A 70 13.66 29.63 34.89
CA ARG A 70 12.95 30.50 33.92
C ARG A 70 13.44 31.96 33.87
N HIS A 71 14.00 32.46 34.97
CA HIS A 71 14.48 33.85 35.11
C HIS A 71 16.01 33.98 34.98
N ALA A 72 16.70 32.89 34.64
CA ALA A 72 18.15 32.92 34.49
C ALA A 72 18.58 33.78 33.30
N ALA A 73 19.76 34.40 33.40
CA ALA A 73 20.24 35.36 32.40
C ALA A 73 20.33 34.76 30.98
N HIS A 74 20.74 33.50 30.85
CA HIS A 74 20.81 32.80 29.57
C HIS A 74 19.43 32.55 28.96
N VAL A 75 18.41 32.32 29.78
CA VAL A 75 17.02 32.13 29.35
C VAL A 75 16.43 33.46 28.90
N THR A 76 16.59 34.53 29.68
CA THR A 76 16.07 35.87 29.33
C THR A 76 16.69 36.39 28.03
N ALA A 77 18.00 36.18 27.84
CA ALA A 77 18.70 36.55 26.62
C ALA A 77 18.22 35.74 25.40
N ALA A 78 18.03 34.43 25.55
CA ALA A 78 17.52 33.58 24.48
C ALA A 78 16.03 33.84 24.19
N LEU A 79 15.24 34.19 25.20
CA LEU A 79 13.81 34.51 25.05
C LEU A 79 13.61 35.79 24.23
N ALA A 80 14.48 36.78 24.40
CA ALA A 80 14.47 37.99 23.57
C ALA A 80 14.71 37.71 22.07
N ASN A 81 15.36 36.59 21.75
CA ASN A 81 15.62 36.13 20.39
C ASN A 81 14.77 34.91 20.00
N ALA A 82 13.80 34.49 20.82
CA ALA A 82 13.07 33.24 20.63
C ALA A 82 12.27 33.19 19.31
N ASP A 83 11.85 34.35 18.81
CA ASP A 83 11.15 34.45 17.53
C ASP A 83 12.05 34.14 16.33
N ALA A 84 13.37 34.36 16.46
CA ALA A 84 14.36 34.05 15.44
C ALA A 84 14.89 32.60 15.51
N LEU A 85 14.58 31.87 16.59
CA LEU A 85 15.02 30.48 16.77
C LEU A 85 14.15 29.52 15.95
N THR A 86 14.80 28.55 15.32
CA THR A 86 14.12 27.47 14.59
C THR A 86 13.43 26.54 15.59
N LEU A 87 12.14 26.32 15.39
CA LEU A 87 11.35 25.38 16.18
C LEU A 87 11.88 23.95 16.00
N ASP A 88 12.33 23.35 17.10
CA ASP A 88 12.41 21.90 17.24
C ASP A 88 10.99 21.39 17.51
N VAL A 89 10.50 20.59 16.57
CA VAL A 89 9.44 19.59 16.71
C VAL A 89 7.98 20.01 16.41
N SER A 90 7.33 19.13 15.62
CA SER A 90 5.95 18.60 15.76
C SER A 90 4.85 19.05 14.79
N GLU A 91 4.87 20.25 14.20
CA GLU A 91 3.86 20.63 13.20
C GLU A 91 3.91 19.75 11.94
N ASP A 92 5.11 19.27 11.60
CA ASP A 92 5.33 18.35 10.48
C ASP A 92 4.81 16.94 10.79
N ASP A 93 4.72 16.55 12.06
CA ASP A 93 4.23 15.21 12.44
C ASP A 93 2.71 15.15 12.43
N ALA A 94 2.01 16.24 12.79
CA ALA A 94 0.56 16.32 12.59
C ALA A 94 0.20 16.34 11.09
N LYS A 95 0.96 17.08 10.27
CA LYS A 95 0.79 17.08 8.81
C LYS A 95 1.13 15.72 8.21
N ARG A 96 2.19 15.05 8.67
CA ARG A 96 2.52 13.68 8.27
C ARG A 96 1.46 12.68 8.71
N ALA A 97 0.92 12.80 9.91
CA ALA A 97 -0.15 11.91 10.39
C ALA A 97 -1.44 12.08 9.57
N LEU A 98 -1.81 13.31 9.22
CA LEU A 98 -2.94 13.57 8.32
C LEU A 98 -2.68 13.03 6.91
N ALA A 99 -1.49 13.28 6.35
CA ALA A 99 -1.12 12.76 5.04
C ALA A 99 -1.08 11.22 5.01
N LEU A 100 -0.62 10.58 6.10
CA LEU A 100 -0.65 9.12 6.24
C LEU A 100 -2.08 8.59 6.32
N ALA A 101 -2.97 9.25 7.06
CA ALA A 101 -4.38 8.88 7.13
C ALA A 101 -5.08 8.99 5.76
N ASP A 102 -4.78 10.03 4.98
CA ASP A 102 -5.28 10.18 3.61
C ASP A 102 -4.75 9.08 2.68
N ILE A 103 -3.46 8.74 2.79
CA ILE A 103 -2.84 7.65 2.03
C ILE A 103 -3.47 6.30 2.41
N GLU A 104 -3.68 6.03 3.69
CA GLU A 104 -4.34 4.80 4.17
C GLU A 104 -5.77 4.68 3.64
N ALA A 105 -6.51 5.79 3.61
CA ALA A 105 -7.86 5.82 3.07
C ALA A 105 -7.88 5.54 1.55
N ASP A 106 -6.96 6.12 0.77
CA ASP A 106 -6.83 5.86 -0.67
C ASP A 106 -6.41 4.41 -0.93
N LEU A 107 -5.44 3.87 -0.18
CA LEU A 107 -5.02 2.47 -0.30
C LEU A 107 -6.18 1.51 -0.02
N LYS A 108 -6.97 1.75 1.03
CA LYS A 108 -8.14 0.94 1.36
C LYS A 108 -9.24 1.03 0.29
N ALA A 109 -9.42 2.19 -0.32
CA ALA A 109 -10.35 2.35 -1.43
C ALA A 109 -9.88 1.55 -2.67
N ARG A 110 -8.59 1.58 -2.98
CA ARG A 110 -8.00 0.80 -4.08
C ARG A 110 -8.07 -0.69 -3.83
N GLU A 111 -7.80 -1.15 -2.61
CA GLU A 111 -7.93 -2.55 -2.21
C GLU A 111 -9.35 -3.05 -2.48
N LYS A 112 -10.37 -2.32 -2.03
CA LYS A 112 -11.77 -2.66 -2.30
C LYS A 112 -12.11 -2.73 -3.81
N VAL A 113 -11.51 -1.87 -4.62
CA VAL A 113 -11.70 -1.91 -6.08
C VAL A 113 -11.01 -3.14 -6.69
N LEU A 114 -9.84 -3.51 -6.19
CA LEU A 114 -9.12 -4.71 -6.63
C LEU A 114 -9.90 -5.97 -6.25
N ASP A 115 -10.40 -6.07 -5.02
CA ASP A 115 -11.25 -7.19 -4.58
C ASP A 115 -12.48 -7.35 -5.49
N GLY A 116 -13.13 -6.23 -5.83
CA GLY A 116 -14.28 -6.26 -6.74
C GLY A 116 -13.91 -6.67 -8.17
N ARG A 117 -12.70 -6.34 -8.63
CA ARG A 117 -12.20 -6.79 -9.94
C ARG A 117 -11.83 -8.26 -9.93
N GLU A 118 -11.25 -8.76 -8.85
CA GLU A 118 -10.93 -10.17 -8.67
C GLU A 118 -12.20 -11.02 -8.73
N GLN A 119 -13.25 -10.64 -7.98
CA GLN A 119 -14.55 -11.30 -8.05
C GLN A 119 -15.16 -11.28 -9.45
N ALA A 120 -15.10 -10.14 -10.14
CA ALA A 120 -15.61 -10.04 -11.51
C ALA A 120 -14.84 -10.93 -12.50
N VAL A 121 -13.54 -11.10 -12.31
CA VAL A 121 -12.72 -12.02 -13.12
C VAL A 121 -13.11 -13.47 -12.83
N GLU A 122 -13.26 -13.85 -11.56
CA GLU A 122 -13.71 -15.19 -11.17
C GLU A 122 -15.08 -15.54 -11.76
N GLU A 123 -16.02 -14.59 -11.75
CA GLU A 123 -17.35 -14.78 -12.36
C GLU A 123 -17.27 -14.99 -13.87
N VAL A 124 -16.45 -14.20 -14.57
CA VAL A 124 -16.24 -14.32 -16.02
C VAL A 124 -15.53 -15.63 -16.37
N GLU A 125 -14.54 -16.05 -15.57
CA GLU A 125 -13.87 -17.33 -15.76
C GLU A 125 -14.83 -18.51 -15.58
N ALA A 126 -15.68 -18.47 -14.56
CA ALA A 126 -16.71 -19.49 -14.34
C ALA A 126 -17.71 -19.56 -15.50
N GLU A 127 -18.15 -18.40 -16.02
CA GLU A 127 -19.03 -18.33 -17.19
C GLU A 127 -18.34 -18.87 -18.46
N LEU A 128 -17.06 -18.54 -18.67
CA LEU A 128 -16.28 -19.04 -19.79
C LEU A 128 -16.12 -20.56 -19.74
N ILE A 129 -15.83 -21.12 -18.56
CA ILE A 129 -15.74 -22.57 -18.36
C ILE A 129 -17.06 -23.23 -18.74
N LYS A 130 -18.19 -22.69 -18.27
CA LYS A 130 -19.52 -23.20 -18.58
C LYS A 130 -19.81 -23.13 -20.09
N SER A 131 -19.58 -21.98 -20.71
CA SER A 131 -19.81 -21.80 -22.15
C SER A 131 -18.93 -22.72 -22.99
N THR A 132 -17.70 -23.00 -22.55
CA THR A 132 -16.78 -23.91 -23.23
C THR A 132 -17.31 -25.34 -23.17
N ALA A 133 -17.76 -25.79 -21.99
CA ALA A 133 -18.37 -27.11 -21.85
C ALA A 133 -19.64 -27.27 -22.71
N GLU A 134 -20.51 -26.26 -22.76
CA GLU A 134 -21.71 -26.27 -23.63
C GLU A 134 -21.35 -26.27 -25.12
N PHE A 135 -20.23 -25.66 -25.50
CA PHE A 135 -19.73 -25.70 -26.88
C PHE A 135 -19.19 -27.09 -27.22
N ASP A 136 -18.42 -27.71 -26.34
CA ASP A 136 -17.89 -29.06 -26.51
C ASP A 136 -19.00 -30.09 -26.64
N GLU A 137 -20.06 -29.99 -25.83
CA GLU A 137 -21.24 -30.86 -25.92
C GLU A 137 -21.95 -30.70 -27.28
N ARG A 138 -22.12 -29.47 -27.76
CA ARG A 138 -22.72 -29.20 -29.08
C ARG A 138 -21.86 -29.77 -30.20
N CYS A 139 -20.54 -29.63 -30.12
CA CYS A 139 -19.60 -30.20 -31.09
C CYS A 139 -19.70 -31.73 -31.12
N ALA A 140 -19.71 -32.39 -29.96
CA ALA A 140 -19.89 -33.84 -29.87
C ALA A 140 -21.23 -34.27 -30.49
N GLY A 141 -22.32 -33.56 -30.19
CA GLY A 141 -23.63 -33.84 -30.76
C GLY A 141 -23.70 -33.66 -32.28
N LEU A 142 -23.00 -32.67 -32.85
CA LEU A 142 -22.90 -32.49 -34.29
C LEU A 142 -22.12 -33.63 -34.96
N VAL A 143 -21.01 -34.07 -34.36
CA VAL A 143 -20.23 -35.22 -34.85
C VAL A 143 -21.09 -36.49 -34.87
N THR A 144 -21.90 -36.74 -33.82
CA THR A 144 -22.83 -37.87 -33.81
C THR A 144 -23.84 -37.78 -34.96
N ARG A 145 -24.45 -36.60 -35.17
CA ARG A 145 -25.42 -36.41 -36.26
C ARG A 145 -24.80 -36.56 -37.64
N GLU A 146 -23.57 -36.08 -37.83
CA GLU A 146 -22.83 -36.24 -39.08
C GLU A 146 -22.59 -37.72 -39.39
N ASN A 147 -22.14 -38.50 -38.40
CA ASN A 147 -21.97 -39.95 -38.54
C ASN A 147 -23.30 -40.66 -38.85
N ASP A 148 -24.39 -40.28 -38.19
CA ASP A 148 -25.73 -40.85 -38.45
C ASP A 148 -26.21 -40.55 -39.87
N LEU A 149 -25.97 -39.33 -40.38
CA LEU A 149 -26.32 -38.95 -41.74
C LEU A 149 -25.48 -39.73 -42.77
N LEU A 150 -24.17 -39.84 -42.56
CA LEU A 150 -23.29 -40.66 -43.41
C LEU A 150 -23.76 -42.12 -43.47
N ALA A 151 -24.14 -42.70 -42.32
CA ALA A 151 -24.66 -44.06 -42.28
C ALA A 151 -25.98 -44.21 -43.07
N ARG A 152 -26.88 -43.21 -42.99
CA ARG A 152 -28.13 -43.19 -43.76
C ARG A 152 -27.89 -43.03 -45.26
N GLU A 153 -26.95 -42.19 -45.65
CA GLU A 153 -26.56 -42.02 -47.06
C GLU A 153 -26.02 -43.33 -47.63
N GLN A 154 -25.10 -44.00 -46.94
CA GLN A 154 -24.57 -45.29 -47.35
C GLN A 154 -25.66 -46.37 -47.45
N ALA A 155 -26.58 -46.43 -46.48
CA ALA A 155 -27.71 -47.37 -46.53
C ALA A 155 -28.65 -47.09 -47.70
N PHE A 156 -28.90 -45.82 -48.01
CA PHE A 156 -29.72 -45.42 -49.15
C PHE A 156 -29.06 -45.75 -50.49
N GLU A 157 -27.76 -45.49 -50.64
CA GLU A 157 -26.98 -45.88 -51.82
C GLU A 157 -26.99 -47.39 -52.02
N ALA A 158 -26.79 -48.17 -50.97
CA ALA A 158 -26.85 -49.63 -51.02
C ALA A 158 -28.25 -50.13 -51.44
N SER A 159 -29.32 -49.51 -50.93
CA SER A 159 -30.70 -49.82 -51.32
C SER A 159 -30.96 -49.51 -52.80
N GLN A 160 -30.49 -48.37 -53.30
CA GLN A 160 -30.61 -48.01 -54.72
C GLN A 160 -29.86 -48.99 -55.63
N ALA A 161 -28.64 -49.36 -55.25
CA ALA A 161 -27.85 -50.36 -55.99
C ALA A 161 -28.57 -51.72 -56.06
N ALA A 162 -29.16 -52.17 -54.94
CA ALA A 162 -29.95 -53.40 -54.89
C ALA A 162 -31.24 -53.33 -55.73
N ALA A 163 -31.92 -52.19 -55.74
CA ALA A 163 -33.11 -51.99 -56.55
C ALA A 163 -32.80 -51.98 -58.06
N ALA A 164 -31.66 -51.39 -58.45
CA ALA A 164 -31.19 -51.39 -59.84
C ALA A 164 -30.84 -52.81 -60.34
N SER A 165 -30.18 -53.63 -59.51
CA SER A 165 -29.85 -55.02 -59.87
C SER A 165 -31.09 -55.93 -59.93
N GLY A 166 -32.07 -55.74 -59.03
CA GLY A 166 -33.35 -56.45 -59.06
C GLY A 166 -34.19 -56.16 -60.30
N LYS A 167 -34.19 -54.90 -60.79
CA LYS A 167 -34.88 -54.53 -62.04
C LYS A 167 -34.27 -55.23 -63.26
N ALA A 168 -32.94 -55.26 -63.37
CA ALA A 168 -32.23 -55.92 -64.47
C ALA A 168 -32.52 -57.45 -64.53
N ALA A 169 -32.67 -58.11 -63.37
CA ALA A 169 -33.03 -59.51 -63.29
C ALA A 169 -34.51 -59.78 -63.66
N SER A 170 -35.43 -58.85 -63.36
CA SER A 170 -36.86 -59.01 -63.69
C SER A 170 -37.19 -58.78 -65.17
N THR A 171 -36.40 -57.98 -65.89
CA THR A 171 -36.60 -57.69 -67.31
C THR A 171 -36.10 -58.78 -68.26
N SER A 172 -35.25 -59.72 -67.80
CA SER A 172 -34.75 -60.82 -68.64
C SER A 172 -35.64 -62.09 -68.62
N GLY A 173 -36.63 -62.16 -67.71
CA GLY A 173 -37.50 -63.34 -67.55
C GLY A 173 -38.83 -63.32 -68.33
N LYS A 174 -39.21 -62.19 -68.94
CA LYS A 174 -40.52 -62.03 -69.60
C LYS A 174 -40.38 -62.00 -71.12
N GLY A 175 -39.93 -63.13 -71.68
CA GLY A 175 -39.71 -63.29 -73.12
C GLY A 175 -39.61 -64.75 -73.55
N ARG A 176 -40.53 -65.59 -73.10
CA ARG A 176 -40.74 -66.95 -73.63
C ARG A 176 -42.20 -67.34 -73.42
N GLY A 177 -43.00 -67.13 -74.45
CA GLY A 177 -44.39 -67.55 -74.61
C GLY A 177 -44.72 -67.46 -76.08
#